data_AF-A0A3A2ZMV6-F1
#
_entry.id   AF-A0A3A2ZMV6-F1
#
_cell.length_a   1.000
_cell.length_b   1.000
_cell.length_c   1.000
_cell.angle_alpha   90.00
_cell.angle_beta   90.00
_cell.angle_gamma   90.00
#
_symmetry.space_group_name_H-M   'P 1'
#
loop_
_entity.id
_entity.type
_entity.pdbx_description
1 polymer ?
#
loop_
_entity_poly.entity_id
_entity_poly.type
_entity_poly.pdbx_seq_one_letter_code
_entity_poly.pdbx_strand_id
1 'polypeptide(L)'
;MVSFMWKVLHQRERLRLQGFFATIKETYRVVFISRWDKKRSGFENLVEKCRQSRYEDVEGWNILSSKSDDLLVIIDEAERPYNSMQPWIGLIQNRMYNETGTRFCLFTSSGGPFLVVPHHVPLTRSSGDMPGISLFYTKTEFEDVVSRFFRGEPDEFTIAQSLRTHIFGWTMGHPGMVNAILTFIQPVFTFYL
;
A
#
# COMPACT_ATOMS: atom_id res chain seq x y z
N MET A 1 1.49 6.25 0.39
CA MET A 1 2.31 5.05 0.09
C MET A 1 1.67 4.11 -0.94
N VAL A 2 0.42 3.67 -0.77
CA VAL A 2 -0.31 2.84 -1.75
C VAL A 2 -0.46 3.53 -3.10
N SER A 3 -0.76 4.84 -3.10
CA SER A 3 -0.83 5.63 -4.33
C SER A 3 0.54 5.75 -5.04
N PHE A 4 1.64 5.72 -4.28
CA PHE A 4 3.00 5.72 -4.82
C PHE A 4 3.36 4.35 -5.38
N MET A 5 3.10 3.27 -4.63
CA MET A 5 3.26 1.90 -5.12
C MET A 5 2.49 1.68 -6.42
N TRP A 6 1.23 2.12 -6.50
CA TRP A 6 0.43 2.01 -7.72
C TRP A 6 1.11 2.63 -8.95
N LYS A 7 1.81 3.76 -8.77
CA LYS A 7 2.53 4.44 -9.85
C LYS A 7 3.82 3.74 -10.25
N VAL A 8 4.46 3.03 -9.33
CA VAL A 8 5.77 2.37 -9.54
C VAL A 8 5.62 0.91 -9.96
N LEU A 9 4.48 0.27 -9.69
CA LEU A 9 4.24 -1.12 -10.07
C LEU A 9 4.12 -1.29 -11.59
N HIS A 10 4.73 -2.36 -12.10
CA HIS A 10 4.64 -2.75 -13.50
C HIS A 10 3.19 -3.09 -13.87
N GLN A 11 2.81 -2.93 -15.15
CA GLN A 11 1.44 -3.12 -15.63
C GLN A 11 0.79 -4.46 -15.19
N ARG A 12 1.57 -5.55 -15.15
CA ARG A 12 1.10 -6.87 -14.71
C ARG A 12 0.82 -6.98 -13.21
N GLU A 13 1.56 -6.24 -12.38
CA GLU A 13 1.32 -6.16 -10.93
C GLU A 13 0.12 -5.27 -10.62
N ARG A 14 -0.09 -4.22 -11.42
CA ARG A 14 -1.34 -3.45 -11.40
C ARG A 14 -2.53 -4.34 -11.75
N LEU A 15 -2.44 -5.19 -12.77
CA LEU A 15 -3.50 -6.13 -13.13
C LEU A 15 -3.80 -7.15 -12.02
N ARG A 16 -2.77 -7.66 -11.34
CA ARG A 16 -2.96 -8.55 -10.17
C ARG A 16 -3.65 -7.84 -9.02
N LEU A 17 -3.23 -6.62 -8.68
CA LEU A 17 -3.89 -5.82 -7.66
C LEU A 17 -5.32 -5.44 -8.06
N GLN A 18 -5.56 -5.13 -9.34
CA GLN A 18 -6.91 -4.89 -9.85
C GLN A 18 -7.81 -6.11 -9.68
N GLY A 19 -7.31 -7.31 -10.01
CA GLY A 19 -8.02 -8.57 -9.77
C GLY A 19 -8.32 -8.78 -8.29
N PHE A 20 -7.32 -8.58 -7.42
CA PHE A 20 -7.50 -8.64 -5.97
C PHE A 20 -8.55 -7.64 -5.46
N PHE A 21 -8.50 -6.39 -5.90
CA PHE A 21 -9.49 -5.38 -5.54
C PHE A 21 -10.88 -5.69 -6.11
N ALA A 22 -10.98 -6.33 -7.28
CA ALA A 22 -12.24 -6.78 -7.82
C ALA A 22 -12.86 -7.86 -6.92
N THR A 23 -12.08 -8.88 -6.54
CA THR A 23 -12.52 -9.94 -5.62
C THR A 23 -12.92 -9.39 -4.25
N ILE A 24 -12.16 -8.45 -3.68
CA ILE A 24 -12.54 -7.80 -2.42
C ILE A 24 -13.90 -7.09 -2.56
N LYS A 25 -14.12 -6.39 -3.67
CA LYS A 25 -15.37 -5.65 -3.92
C LYS A 25 -16.59 -6.55 -4.12
N GLU A 26 -16.41 -7.84 -4.41
CA GLU A 26 -17.51 -8.81 -4.44
C GLU A 26 -18.02 -9.15 -3.04
N THR A 27 -17.16 -9.02 -2.02
CA THR A 27 -17.49 -9.35 -0.63
C THR A 27 -17.72 -8.13 0.24
N TYR A 28 -17.04 -7.02 -0.06
CA TYR A 28 -17.01 -5.83 0.79
C TYR A 28 -17.36 -4.56 0.00
N ARG A 29 -18.08 -3.65 0.66
CA ARG A 29 -18.09 -2.24 0.29
C ARG A 29 -16.74 -1.65 0.65
N VAL A 30 -16.00 -1.15 -0.35
CA VAL A 30 -14.62 -0.70 -0.15
C VAL A 30 -14.52 0.80 -0.26
N VAL A 31 -14.03 1.45 0.79
CA VAL A 31 -13.71 2.88 0.81
C VAL A 31 -12.20 3.08 0.89
N PHE A 32 -11.64 3.82 -0.07
CA PHE A 32 -10.21 4.16 -0.07
C PHE A 32 -9.98 5.62 0.31
N ILE A 33 -9.22 5.84 1.38
CA ILE A 33 -8.83 7.16 1.87
C ILE A 33 -7.34 7.37 1.58
N SER A 34 -7.05 8.18 0.57
CA SER A 34 -5.67 8.56 0.21
C SER A 34 -5.35 10.02 0.49
N ARG A 35 -6.37 10.83 0.80
CA ARG A 35 -6.24 12.25 1.09
C ARG A 35 -7.22 12.62 2.19
N TRP A 36 -6.69 13.32 3.18
CA TRP A 36 -7.44 13.82 4.32
C TRP A 36 -7.78 15.30 4.09
N ASP A 37 -9.03 15.67 4.29
CA ASP A 37 -9.41 17.07 4.48
C ASP A 37 -8.95 17.48 5.88
N LYS A 38 -7.97 18.39 5.91
CA LYS A 38 -7.37 18.90 7.15
C LYS A 38 -8.35 19.67 8.02
N LYS A 39 -9.47 20.15 7.46
CA LYS A 39 -10.49 20.88 8.22
C LYS A 39 -11.44 19.97 8.99
N ARG A 40 -11.36 18.66 8.78
CA ARG A 40 -12.27 17.66 9.35
C ARG A 40 -11.53 16.70 10.26
N SER A 41 -12.24 16.16 11.25
CA SER A 41 -11.77 15.02 12.04
C SER A 41 -11.57 13.78 11.15
N GLY A 42 -10.82 12.79 11.64
CA GLY A 42 -10.66 11.51 10.93
C GLY A 42 -12.01 10.82 10.69
N PHE A 43 -12.93 10.98 11.65
CA PHE A 43 -14.27 10.44 11.61
C PHE A 43 -15.14 11.07 10.51
N GLU A 44 -15.18 12.40 10.45
CA GLU A 44 -15.93 13.14 9.42
C GLU A 44 -15.35 12.89 8.01
N ASN A 45 -14.04 12.75 7.90
CA ASN A 45 -13.40 12.35 6.64
C ASN A 45 -13.90 10.98 6.17
N LEU A 46 -14.02 10.03 7.09
CA LEU A 46 -14.49 8.68 6.77
C LEU A 46 -15.96 8.68 6.31
N VAL A 47 -16.86 9.33 7.05
CA VAL A 47 -18.28 9.42 6.69
C VAL A 47 -18.45 10.10 5.32
N GLU A 48 -17.76 11.22 5.09
CA GLU A 48 -17.83 11.87 3.78
C GLU A 48 -17.31 10.95 2.66
N LYS A 49 -16.24 10.18 2.91
CA LYS A 49 -15.71 9.25 1.90
C LYS A 49 -16.68 8.11 1.60
N CYS A 50 -17.41 7.62 2.59
CA CYS A 50 -18.50 6.67 2.39
C CYS A 50 -19.61 7.29 1.52
N ARG A 51 -20.02 8.52 1.83
CA ARG A 51 -21.02 9.28 1.05
C ARG A 51 -20.60 9.50 -0.40
N GLN A 52 -19.36 9.91 -0.63
CA GLN A 52 -18.77 10.07 -1.96
C GLN A 52 -18.72 8.75 -2.74
N SER A 53 -18.67 7.62 -2.03
CA SER A 53 -18.69 6.27 -2.59
C SER A 53 -20.11 5.71 -2.77
N ARG A 54 -21.16 6.52 -2.54
CA ARG A 54 -22.59 6.17 -2.61
C ARG A 54 -23.04 5.14 -1.56
N TYR A 55 -22.36 5.09 -0.41
CA TYR A 55 -22.77 4.29 0.75
C TYR A 55 -23.52 5.19 1.73
N GLU A 56 -24.74 5.59 1.34
CA GLU A 56 -25.55 6.59 2.06
C GLU A 56 -26.15 6.07 3.36
N ASP A 57 -26.27 4.75 3.51
CA ASP A 57 -26.71 4.06 4.72
C ASP A 57 -25.66 4.08 5.85
N VAL A 58 -24.43 4.50 5.54
CA VAL A 58 -23.33 4.61 6.49
C VAL A 58 -23.36 5.98 7.17
N GLU A 59 -24.09 6.06 8.27
CA GLU A 59 -24.11 7.22 9.16
C GLU A 59 -23.04 7.15 10.26
N GLY A 60 -22.69 8.30 10.84
CA GLY A 60 -21.58 8.41 11.79
C GLY A 60 -21.65 7.46 12.99
N TRP A 61 -22.82 7.21 13.55
CA TRP A 61 -22.96 6.28 14.67
C TRP A 61 -23.06 4.81 14.21
N ASN A 62 -23.47 4.57 12.96
CA ASN A 62 -23.66 3.23 12.40
C ASN A 62 -22.38 2.60 11.87
N ILE A 63 -21.38 3.41 11.52
CA ILE A 63 -20.14 2.92 10.90
C ILE A 63 -19.35 1.97 11.81
N LEU A 64 -19.50 2.08 13.12
CA LEU A 64 -18.84 1.20 14.10
C LEU A 64 -19.72 0.03 14.55
N SER A 65 -20.95 -0.08 14.03
CA SER A 65 -21.93 -1.12 14.39
C SER A 65 -21.87 -2.31 13.43
N SER A 66 -22.55 -3.41 13.79
CA SER A 66 -22.68 -4.60 12.94
C SER A 66 -23.37 -4.33 11.59
N LYS A 67 -24.08 -3.20 11.44
CA LYS A 67 -24.64 -2.79 10.14
C LYS A 67 -23.57 -2.46 9.10
N SER A 68 -22.32 -2.29 9.52
CA SER A 68 -21.17 -2.01 8.65
C SER A 68 -20.19 -3.18 8.59
N ASP A 69 -20.65 -4.41 8.84
CA ASP A 69 -19.84 -5.63 8.77
C ASP A 69 -19.28 -5.89 7.38
N ASP A 70 -19.88 -5.37 6.32
CA ASP A 70 -19.39 -5.50 4.95
C ASP A 70 -18.52 -4.30 4.52
N LEU A 71 -18.28 -3.33 5.40
CA LEU A 71 -17.47 -2.15 5.09
C LEU A 71 -15.98 -2.41 5.37
N LEU A 72 -15.17 -2.29 4.32
CA LEU A 72 -13.70 -2.28 4.40
C LEU A 72 -13.17 -0.89 4.07
N VAL A 73 -12.49 -0.28 5.04
CA VAL A 73 -11.85 1.02 4.87
C VAL A 73 -10.35 0.82 4.74
N ILE A 74 -9.81 1.21 3.58
CA ILE A 74 -8.39 1.16 3.28
C ILE A 74 -7.83 2.57 3.37
N ILE A 75 -6.80 2.76 4.18
CA ILE A 75 -6.30 4.07 4.55
C ILE A 75 -4.81 4.17 4.20
N ASP A 76 -4.49 5.06 3.27
CA ASP A 76 -3.11 5.41 2.93
C ASP A 76 -2.62 6.52 3.86
N GLU A 77 -1.39 6.40 4.37
CA GLU A 77 -0.77 7.36 5.30
C GLU A 77 -1.63 7.56 6.57
N ALA A 78 -2.00 6.47 7.24
CA ALA A 78 -2.92 6.48 8.39
C ALA A 78 -2.36 7.24 9.62
N GLU A 79 -1.06 7.58 9.62
CA GLU A 79 -0.39 8.47 10.59
C GLU A 79 -0.71 9.96 10.42
N ARG A 80 -1.44 10.35 9.37
CA ARG A 80 -1.67 11.76 9.01
C ARG A 80 -3.03 12.41 9.37
N PRO A 81 -3.93 11.91 10.24
CA PRO A 81 -5.14 12.67 10.55
C PRO A 81 -4.75 13.93 11.36
N TYR A 82 -4.58 15.03 10.63
CA TYR A 82 -3.77 16.19 11.03
C TYR A 82 -4.31 17.01 12.21
N ASN A 83 -5.49 16.72 12.75
CA ASN A 83 -6.08 17.50 13.86
C ASN A 83 -6.66 16.66 15.03
N SER A 84 -6.57 15.32 15.02
CA SER A 84 -7.13 14.48 16.10
C SER A 84 -6.62 13.04 16.07
N MET A 85 -5.30 12.86 16.16
CA MET A 85 -4.70 11.52 16.14
C MET A 85 -5.16 10.64 17.32
N GLN A 86 -5.41 11.21 18.50
CA GLN A 86 -5.83 10.46 19.69
C GLN A 86 -7.26 9.86 19.57
N PRO A 87 -8.31 10.63 19.23
CA PRO A 87 -9.64 10.06 18.95
C PRO A 87 -9.64 9.03 17.82
N TRP A 88 -8.82 9.26 16.80
CA TRP A 88 -8.69 8.36 15.66
C TRP A 88 -8.05 7.02 16.02
N ILE A 89 -6.96 7.04 16.80
CA ILE A 89 -6.33 5.83 17.34
C ILE A 89 -7.31 5.10 18.26
N GLY A 90 -8.01 5.82 19.15
CA GLY A 90 -9.00 5.22 20.04
C GLY A 90 -10.13 4.52 19.28
N LEU A 91 -10.58 5.09 18.15
CA LEU A 91 -11.55 4.45 17.27
C LEU A 91 -11.01 3.15 16.68
N ILE A 92 -9.81 3.17 16.09
CA ILE A 92 -9.19 1.97 15.51
C ILE A 92 -8.97 0.90 16.59
N GLN A 93 -8.49 1.29 17.76
CA GLN A 93 -8.23 0.39 18.89
C GLN A 93 -9.50 -0.24 19.44
N ASN A 94 -10.59 0.53 19.57
CA ASN A 94 -11.89 -0.03 19.96
C ASN A 94 -12.32 -1.15 19.01
N ARG A 95 -12.03 -1.00 17.71
CA ARG A 95 -12.38 -1.98 16.69
C ARG A 95 -11.49 -3.23 16.69
N MET A 96 -10.28 -3.18 17.27
CA MET A 96 -9.37 -4.33 17.29
C MET A 96 -9.93 -5.52 18.09
N TYR A 97 -10.79 -5.27 19.07
CA TYR A 97 -11.35 -6.29 19.96
C TYR A 97 -12.80 -6.65 19.63
N ASN A 98 -13.38 -6.04 18.59
CA ASN A 98 -14.77 -6.26 18.20
C ASN A 98 -14.84 -7.16 16.96
N GLU A 99 -15.64 -8.23 17.02
CA GLU A 99 -15.81 -9.16 15.90
C GLU A 99 -16.73 -8.61 14.79
N THR A 100 -17.60 -7.66 15.14
CA THR A 100 -18.61 -7.05 14.24
C THR A 100 -18.32 -5.57 14.03
N GLY A 101 -18.39 -5.10 12.80
CA GLY A 101 -18.46 -3.73 12.30
C GLY A 101 -17.37 -3.46 11.25
N THR A 102 -17.15 -2.18 10.94
CA THR A 102 -16.18 -1.78 9.90
C THR A 102 -14.79 -2.38 10.16
N ARG A 103 -14.19 -2.91 9.08
CA ARG A 103 -12.81 -3.39 9.04
C ARG A 103 -11.89 -2.31 8.50
N PHE A 104 -10.70 -2.19 9.10
CA PHE A 104 -9.70 -1.21 8.72
C PHE A 104 -8.42 -1.89 8.21
N CYS A 105 -7.92 -1.42 7.06
CA CYS A 105 -6.60 -1.76 6.53
C CYS A 105 -5.77 -0.47 6.48
N LEU A 106 -4.68 -0.43 7.24
CA LEU A 106 -3.89 0.78 7.46
C LEU A 106 -2.52 0.64 6.80
N PHE A 107 -2.18 1.58 5.93
CA PHE A 107 -0.83 1.74 5.39
C PHE A 107 -0.17 2.93 6.08
N THR A 108 0.99 2.68 6.69
CA THR A 108 1.77 3.73 7.36
C THR A 108 3.22 3.67 6.93
N SER A 109 3.86 4.82 6.75
CA SER A 109 5.26 4.90 6.33
C SER A 109 6.24 4.90 7.51
N SER A 110 5.79 5.36 8.67
CA SER A 110 6.63 5.58 9.86
C SER A 110 6.55 4.47 10.90
N GLY A 111 5.66 3.49 10.73
CA GLY A 111 5.43 2.43 11.73
C GLY A 111 5.13 2.99 13.13
N GLY A 112 4.45 4.14 13.21
CA GLY A 112 4.26 4.91 14.46
C GLY A 112 3.22 4.28 15.42
N PRO A 113 2.26 5.06 15.97
CA PRO A 113 1.38 4.64 17.08
C PRO A 113 0.47 3.43 16.79
N PHE A 114 0.52 2.86 15.59
CA PHE A 114 -0.23 1.69 15.15
C PHE A 114 0.53 0.36 15.31
N LEU A 115 1.74 0.36 15.89
CA LEU A 115 2.45 -0.88 16.25
C LEU A 115 1.67 -1.78 17.21
N VAL A 116 0.67 -1.22 17.91
CA VAL A 116 -0.21 -1.96 18.82
C VAL A 116 -1.34 -2.71 18.11
N VAL A 117 -1.47 -2.60 16.79
CA VAL A 117 -2.50 -3.31 16.01
C VAL A 117 -2.11 -4.79 15.83
N PRO A 118 -3.01 -5.77 16.01
CA PRO A 118 -2.65 -7.18 16.24
C PRO A 118 -2.10 -7.88 14.99
N HIS A 119 -2.32 -7.30 13.81
CA HIS A 119 -1.88 -7.82 12.51
C HIS A 119 -0.99 -6.82 11.78
N HIS A 120 -0.13 -6.11 12.51
CA HIS A 120 0.86 -5.23 11.93
C HIS A 120 1.84 -6.03 11.06
N VAL A 121 1.93 -5.70 9.77
CA VAL A 121 2.94 -6.25 8.86
C VAL A 121 3.96 -5.15 8.59
N PRO A 122 5.23 -5.30 9.04
CA PRO A 122 6.24 -4.29 8.81
C PRO A 122 6.53 -4.16 7.31
N LEU A 123 6.74 -2.94 6.84
CA LEU A 123 7.06 -2.71 5.42
C LEU A 123 8.43 -3.24 5.07
N THR A 124 9.37 -3.17 6.01
CA THR A 124 10.70 -3.76 5.92
C THR A 124 10.67 -5.16 6.52
N ARG A 125 11.47 -6.07 5.96
CA ARG A 125 11.61 -7.41 6.53
C ARG A 125 12.09 -7.31 7.98
N SER A 126 11.27 -7.79 8.91
CA SER A 126 11.70 -8.04 10.28
C SER A 126 12.40 -9.39 10.37
N SER A 127 13.52 -9.46 11.07
CA SER A 127 14.17 -10.72 11.44
C SER A 127 13.45 -11.35 12.64
N GLY A 128 12.31 -12.03 12.42
CA GLY A 128 11.52 -12.68 13.47
C GLY A 128 10.27 -13.39 12.94
N ASP A 129 9.40 -13.88 13.84
CA ASP A 129 8.15 -14.65 13.56
C ASP A 129 7.02 -13.87 12.86
N MET A 130 7.31 -12.70 12.30
CA MET A 130 6.33 -11.92 11.55
C MET A 130 6.12 -12.52 10.16
N PRO A 131 4.95 -12.32 9.53
CA PRO A 131 4.75 -12.75 8.15
C PRO A 131 5.86 -12.16 7.27
N GLY A 132 6.53 -13.02 6.48
CA GLY A 132 7.67 -12.67 5.64
C GLY A 132 7.35 -11.75 4.44
N ILE A 133 6.27 -10.99 4.55
CA ILE A 133 5.77 -10.03 3.57
C ILE A 133 6.49 -8.70 3.83
N SER A 134 7.16 -8.18 2.81
CA SER A 134 7.82 -6.87 2.82
C SER A 134 7.50 -6.14 1.53
N LEU A 135 7.48 -4.80 1.59
CA LEU A 135 7.41 -3.97 0.41
C LEU A 135 8.74 -3.87 -0.34
N PHE A 136 9.85 -4.30 0.27
CA PHE A 136 11.17 -4.29 -0.33
C PHE A 136 11.40 -5.64 -1.01
N TYR A 137 11.90 -5.58 -2.23
CA TYR A 137 12.23 -6.79 -2.97
C TYR A 137 13.31 -7.58 -2.23
N THR A 138 13.07 -8.87 -2.08
CA THR A 138 14.16 -9.83 -1.87
C THR A 138 15.14 -9.77 -3.04
N LYS A 139 16.35 -10.32 -2.85
CA LYS A 139 17.31 -10.43 -3.97
C LYS A 139 16.68 -11.17 -5.16
N THR A 140 15.94 -12.24 -4.90
CA THR A 140 15.24 -13.02 -5.94
C THR A 140 14.15 -12.22 -6.65
N GLU A 141 13.31 -11.50 -5.90
CA GLU A 141 12.28 -10.63 -6.49
C GLU A 141 12.89 -9.47 -7.27
N PHE A 142 14.00 -8.91 -6.78
CA PHE A 142 14.73 -7.86 -7.48
C PHE A 142 15.25 -8.35 -8.84
N GLU A 143 15.88 -9.53 -8.88
CA GLU A 143 16.37 -10.12 -10.14
C GLU A 143 15.20 -10.35 -11.12
N ASP A 144 14.08 -10.84 -10.62
CA ASP A 144 12.86 -11.01 -11.42
C ASP A 144 12.33 -9.66 -11.94
N VAL A 145 12.29 -8.61 -11.12
CA VAL A 145 11.87 -7.25 -11.52
C VAL A 145 12.79 -6.68 -12.59
N VAL A 146 14.11 -6.77 -12.40
CA VAL A 146 15.10 -6.29 -13.38
C VAL A 146 14.96 -7.05 -14.70
N SER A 147 14.81 -8.38 -14.65
CA SER A 147 14.65 -9.17 -15.86
C SER A 147 13.39 -8.81 -16.64
N ARG A 148 12.29 -8.50 -15.94
CA ARG A 148 11.04 -8.04 -16.55
C ARG A 148 11.13 -6.62 -17.10
N PHE A 149 11.90 -5.74 -16.48
CA PHE A 149 12.02 -4.34 -16.87
C PHE A 149 12.56 -4.17 -18.30
N PHE A 150 13.52 -5.02 -18.71
CA PHE A 150 14.11 -4.98 -20.04
C PHE A 150 13.46 -5.95 -21.03
N ARG A 151 12.36 -6.62 -20.65
CA ARG A 151 11.69 -7.61 -21.48
C ARG A 151 10.82 -6.93 -22.54
N GLY A 152 11.07 -7.21 -23.82
CA GLY A 152 10.26 -6.72 -24.94
C GLY A 152 10.93 -5.67 -25.83
N GLU A 153 12.17 -5.28 -25.53
CA GLU A 153 13.01 -4.54 -26.48
C GLU A 153 13.49 -5.48 -27.61
N PRO A 154 13.68 -4.97 -28.85
CA PRO A 154 14.03 -5.79 -30.02
C PRO A 154 15.32 -6.60 -29.83
N ASP A 155 16.24 -6.03 -29.07
CA ASP A 155 17.42 -6.71 -28.54
C ASP A 155 17.14 -7.02 -27.06
N GLU A 156 17.22 -8.29 -26.67
CA GLU A 156 17.00 -8.76 -25.29
C GLU A 156 18.14 -8.25 -24.39
N PHE A 157 18.11 -6.94 -24.10
CA PHE A 157 19.16 -6.25 -23.38
C PHE A 157 19.12 -6.67 -21.92
N THR A 158 20.25 -7.15 -21.42
CA THR A 158 20.39 -7.53 -20.01
C THR A 158 21.57 -6.80 -19.39
N ILE A 159 21.30 -6.01 -18.34
CA ILE A 159 22.36 -5.42 -17.54
C ILE A 159 23.18 -6.50 -16.85
N ALA A 160 24.51 -6.33 -16.84
CA ALA A 160 25.45 -7.27 -16.26
C ALA A 160 25.17 -7.54 -14.77
N GLN A 161 25.44 -8.76 -14.31
CA GLN A 161 25.20 -9.19 -12.93
C GLN A 161 25.93 -8.31 -11.90
N SER A 162 27.10 -7.77 -12.25
CA SER A 162 27.84 -6.81 -11.42
C SER A 162 27.02 -5.55 -11.18
N LEU A 163 26.44 -4.95 -12.23
CA LEU A 163 25.60 -3.75 -12.12
C LEU A 163 24.34 -4.06 -11.31
N ARG A 164 23.68 -5.20 -11.54
CA ARG A 164 22.53 -5.63 -10.73
C ARG A 164 22.85 -5.72 -9.24
N THR A 165 24.03 -6.27 -8.92
CA THR A 165 24.51 -6.36 -7.53
C THR A 165 24.71 -4.99 -6.90
N HIS A 166 25.25 -4.02 -7.65
CA HIS A 166 25.40 -2.63 -7.18
C HIS A 166 24.04 -1.95 -6.97
N ILE A 167 23.11 -2.09 -7.92
CA ILE A 167 21.76 -1.54 -7.81
C ILE A 167 21.06 -2.11 -6.57
N PHE A 168 21.10 -3.43 -6.38
CA PHE A 168 20.52 -4.05 -5.19
C PHE A 168 21.21 -3.56 -3.92
N GLY A 169 22.54 -3.43 -3.91
CA GLY A 169 23.30 -2.92 -2.77
C GLY A 169 22.92 -1.50 -2.36
N TRP A 170 22.72 -0.59 -3.33
CA TRP A 170 22.35 0.80 -3.06
C TRP A 170 20.88 0.98 -2.70
N THR A 171 20.01 0.17 -3.27
CA THR A 171 18.56 0.31 -3.07
C THR A 171 18.05 -0.55 -1.92
N MET A 172 18.81 -1.56 -1.53
CA MET A 172 18.37 -2.64 -0.63
C MET A 172 17.02 -3.24 -1.03
N GLY A 173 16.70 -3.26 -2.33
CA GLY A 173 15.43 -3.74 -2.85
C GLY A 173 14.26 -2.74 -2.76
N HIS A 174 14.49 -1.48 -2.41
CA HIS A 174 13.42 -0.46 -2.37
C HIS A 174 12.81 -0.24 -3.78
N PRO A 175 11.53 -0.58 -4.03
CA PRO A 175 10.96 -0.58 -5.38
C PRO A 175 11.05 0.77 -6.09
N GLY A 176 10.81 1.86 -5.37
CA GLY A 176 10.92 3.22 -5.91
C GLY A 176 12.33 3.61 -6.35
N MET A 177 13.37 3.20 -5.61
CA MET A 177 14.75 3.50 -5.95
C MET A 177 15.23 2.59 -7.08
N VAL A 178 14.87 1.31 -7.04
CA VAL A 178 15.13 0.36 -8.15
C VAL A 178 14.55 0.90 -9.44
N ASN A 179 13.27 1.28 -9.45
CA ASN A 179 12.63 1.85 -10.64
C ASN A 179 13.33 3.14 -11.11
N ALA A 180 13.65 4.07 -10.18
CA ALA A 180 14.33 5.32 -10.54
C ALA A 180 15.69 5.07 -11.22
N ILE A 181 16.48 4.13 -10.69
CA ILE A 181 17.78 3.78 -11.28
C ILE A 181 17.60 3.09 -12.64
N LEU A 182 16.69 2.11 -12.74
CA LEU A 182 16.43 1.40 -14.00
C LEU A 182 15.94 2.34 -15.11
N THR A 183 15.01 3.24 -14.80
CA THR A 183 14.54 4.27 -15.74
C THR A 183 15.66 5.25 -16.13
N PHE A 184 16.58 5.58 -15.21
CA PHE A 184 17.70 6.45 -15.51
C PHE A 184 18.72 5.80 -16.46
N ILE A 185 19.02 4.52 -16.28
CA ILE A 185 20.04 3.83 -17.09
C ILE A 185 19.51 3.31 -18.43
N GLN A 186 18.20 3.03 -18.54
CA GLN A 186 17.60 2.46 -19.75
C GLN A 186 17.94 3.23 -21.03
N PRO A 187 17.82 4.57 -21.09
CA PRO A 187 18.15 5.32 -22.30
C PRO A 187 19.63 5.20 -22.67
N VAL A 188 20.54 5.22 -21.69
CA VAL A 188 21.99 5.07 -21.94
C VAL A 188 22.25 3.81 -22.73
N PHE A 189 21.65 2.69 -22.33
CA PHE A 189 21.83 1.43 -23.02
C PHE A 189 21.08 1.33 -24.36
N THR A 190 20.08 2.18 -24.58
CA THR A 190 19.34 2.26 -25.86
C THR A 190 20.09 3.11 -26.90
N PHE A 191 20.91 4.09 -26.48
CA PHE A 191 21.63 5.01 -27.38
C PHE A 191 23.05 4.58 -27.79
N TYR A 192 23.62 3.56 -27.14
CA TYR A 192 24.97 3.05 -27.43
C TYR A 192 24.97 1.77 -28.30
N LEU A 193 23.86 1.48 -28.97
CA LEU A 193 23.67 0.45 -29.99
C LEU A 193 23.02 1.07 -31.23
#